data_AF-A0A8J4MQQ5-F1
#
_entry.id   AF-A0A8J4MQQ5-F1
#
_cell.length_a   1.000
_cell.length_b   1.000
_cell.length_c   1.000
_cell.angle_alpha   90.00
_cell.angle_beta   90.00
_cell.angle_gamma   90.00
#
_symmetry.space_group_name_H-M   'P 1'
#
loop_
_entity.id
_entity.type
_entity.pdbx_description
1 polymer ?
#
loop_
_entity_poly.entity_id
_entity_poly.type
_entity_poly.pdbx_seq_one_letter_code
_entity_poly.pdbx_strand_id
1 'polypeptide(L)' 'VACPQPIANAWNEACVTSCGDSRAVIYPPPVVITFPGPILSSCPQESVVGSSAPAAIGSSLGYGGSYSYRGSFSY' A
#
# COMPACT_ATOMS: atom_id res chain seq x y z
N VAL A 1 14.49 -9.15 80.42
CA VAL A 1 15.47 -8.94 79.33
C VAL A 1 15.58 -7.43 79.15
N ALA A 2 16.76 -6.84 79.37
CA ALA A 2 16.98 -5.42 79.16
C ALA A 2 17.60 -5.23 77.76
N CYS A 3 16.96 -4.44 76.91
CA CYS A 3 17.50 -4.12 75.59
C CYS A 3 18.49 -2.95 75.71
N PRO A 4 19.71 -3.07 75.16
CA PRO A 4 20.63 -1.94 75.08
C PRO A 4 20.00 -0.80 74.28
N GLN A 5 20.27 0.44 74.69
CA GLN A 5 19.79 1.61 73.95
C GLN A 5 20.44 1.66 72.56
N PRO A 6 19.69 1.98 71.49
CA PRO A 6 20.25 2.10 70.15
C PRO A 6 21.22 3.30 70.11
N ILE A 7 22.46 3.04 69.70
CA ILE A 7 23.46 4.08 69.44
C ILE A 7 23.43 4.41 67.95
N ALA A 8 23.18 5.68 67.64
CA ALA A 8 23.32 6.22 66.30
C ALA A 8 24.59 7.08 66.25
N ASN A 9 25.60 6.62 65.51
CA ASN A 9 26.75 7.45 65.17
C ASN A 9 26.37 8.32 63.97
N ALA A 10 26.22 9.62 64.21
CA ALA A 10 25.97 10.60 63.16
C ALA A 10 27.25 11.38 62.88
N TRP A 11 27.48 11.71 61.61
CA TRP A 11 28.61 12.52 61.18
C TRP A 11 28.13 13.58 60.18
N ASN A 12 28.72 14.77 60.25
CA ASN A 12 28.29 15.93 59.44
C ASN A 12 29.05 16.05 58.11
N GLU A 13 29.93 15.11 57.80
CA GLU A 13 30.72 15.11 56.58
C GLU A 13 29.98 14.39 55.44
N ALA A 14 30.25 14.81 54.21
CA ALA A 14 29.65 14.20 53.03
C ALA A 14 30.15 12.76 52.88
N CYS A 15 29.27 11.79 53.13
CA CYS A 15 29.55 10.39 52.83
C CYS A 15 29.32 10.14 51.34
N VAL A 16 30.36 10.35 50.53
CA VAL A 16 30.34 10.02 49.11
C VAL A 16 31.06 8.70 48.91
N THR A 17 30.33 7.69 48.45
CA THR A 17 30.89 6.42 48.00
C THR A 17 30.80 6.33 46.48
N SER A 18 31.83 5.80 45.84
CA SER A 18 31.78 5.47 44.42
C SER A 18 31.07 4.13 44.26
N CYS A 19 29.85 4.17 43.74
CA CYS A 19 29.17 2.97 43.27
C CYS A 19 29.60 2.66 41.84
N GLY A 20 29.62 1.37 41.48
CA GLY A 20 29.84 0.94 40.10
C GLY A 20 28.68 1.35 39.18
N ASP A 21 28.87 1.13 37.87
CA ASP A 21 27.90 1.52 36.85
C ASP A 21 26.51 0.89 37.06
N SER A 22 25.47 1.71 36.97
CA SER A 22 24.08 1.23 36.96
C SER A 22 23.67 0.84 35.54
N ARG A 23 23.12 -0.37 35.37
CA ARG A 23 22.58 -0.84 34.08
C ARG A 23 21.05 -0.89 34.12
N ALA A 24 20.40 -0.33 33.11
CA ALA A 24 18.98 -0.47 32.86
C ALA A 24 18.78 -1.14 31.49
N VAL A 25 17.93 -2.17 31.44
CA VAL A 25 17.57 -2.88 30.19
C VAL A 25 16.09 -2.64 29.92
N ILE A 26 15.76 -2.20 28.70
CA ILE A 26 14.39 -1.90 28.28
C ILE A 26 14.00 -2.89 27.19
N TYR A 27 12.82 -3.50 27.32
CA TYR A 27 12.22 -4.40 26.32
C TYR A 27 10.99 -3.72 25.69
N PRO A 28 11.15 -3.02 24.56
CA PRO A 28 10.00 -2.43 23.88
C PRO A 28 9.10 -3.51 23.24
N PRO A 29 7.80 -3.26 23.12
CA PRO A 29 6.88 -4.17 22.44
C PRO A 29 7.18 -4.22 20.92
N PRO A 30 6.89 -5.34 20.24
CA PRO A 30 7.06 -5.46 18.80
C PRO A 30 6.10 -4.54 18.04
N VAL A 31 6.61 -3.87 17.00
CA VAL A 31 5.81 -3.02 16.11
C VAL A 31 5.65 -3.72 14.76
N VAL A 32 4.41 -3.87 14.29
CA VAL A 32 4.07 -4.47 12.99
C VAL A 32 3.62 -3.39 12.03
N ILE A 33 4.22 -3.33 10.85
CA ILE A 33 3.83 -2.43 9.76
C ILE A 33 3.34 -3.29 8.60
N THR A 34 2.12 -3.02 8.13
CA THR A 34 1.55 -3.68 6.95
C THR A 34 1.55 -2.69 5.79
N PHE A 35 2.19 -3.05 4.69
CA PHE A 35 2.14 -2.27 3.46
C PHE A 35 1.02 -2.80 2.57
N PRO A 36 0.10 -1.95 2.08
CA PRO A 36 -0.88 -2.38 1.11
C PRO A 36 -0.17 -2.88 -0.16
N GLY A 37 -0.71 -3.93 -0.78
CA GLY A 37 -0.19 -4.44 -2.04
C GLY A 37 -0.31 -3.42 -3.18
N PRO A 38 0.43 -3.61 -4.29
CA PRO A 38 0.36 -2.72 -5.44
C PRO A 38 -1.03 -2.76 -6.09
N ILE A 39 -1.57 -1.57 -6.44
CA ILE A 39 -2.80 -1.46 -7.23
C ILE A 39 -2.41 -1.71 -8.70
N LEU A 40 -2.96 -2.77 -9.30
CA LEU A 40 -2.80 -3.05 -10.73
C LEU A 40 -3.98 -2.41 -11.49
N SER A 41 -3.68 -1.38 -12.30
CA SER A 41 -4.66 -0.74 -13.17
C SER A 41 -4.38 -1.12 -14.63
N SER A 42 -5.38 -1.65 -15.32
CA SER A 42 -5.34 -1.85 -16.77
C SER A 42 -6.24 -0.82 -17.45
N CYS A 43 -5.71 -0.09 -18.42
CA CYS A 43 -6.47 0.77 -19.33
C CYS A 43 -6.74 -0.04 -20.60
N PRO A 44 -7.90 -0.72 -20.73
CA PRO A 44 -8.21 -1.45 -21.95
C PRO A 44 -8.26 -0.47 -23.13
N GLN A 45 -7.54 -0.76 -24.21
CA GLN A 45 -7.77 -0.09 -25.49
C GLN A 45 -9.04 -0.69 -26.09
N GLU A 46 -10.08 0.13 -26.23
CA GLU A 46 -11.27 -0.20 -27.01
C GLU A 46 -10.85 -0.56 -28.44
N SER A 47 -11.12 -1.79 -28.86
CA SER A 47 -10.82 -2.26 -30.21
C SER A 47 -12.12 -2.40 -30.97
N VAL A 48 -12.30 -1.58 -32.01
CA VAL A 48 -13.44 -1.72 -32.92
C VAL A 48 -13.08 -2.76 -33.97
N VAL A 49 -13.79 -3.90 -33.94
CA VAL A 49 -13.66 -4.96 -34.95
C VAL A 49 -14.72 -4.73 -36.03
N GLY A 50 -14.28 -4.37 -37.23
CA GLY A 50 -15.15 -4.24 -38.41
C GLY A 50 -15.15 -5.50 -39.27
N SER A 51 -16.32 -5.91 -39.77
CA SER A 51 -16.48 -7.00 -40.73
C SER A 51 -16.70 -6.46 -42.14
N SER A 52 -15.95 -6.95 -43.13
CA SER A 52 -16.23 -6.69 -44.55
C SER A 52 -17.18 -7.75 -45.11
N ALA A 53 -18.30 -7.33 -45.69
CA ALA A 53 -19.19 -8.21 -46.45
C ALA A 53 -18.52 -8.63 -47.77
N PRO A 54 -18.78 -9.83 -48.32
CA PRO A 54 -18.13 -10.28 -49.55
C PRO A 54 -18.50 -9.35 -50.70
N ALA A 55 -17.51 -8.87 -51.45
CA ALA A 55 -17.76 -8.29 -52.76
C ALA A 55 -18.42 -9.38 -53.62
N ALA A 56 -19.65 -9.15 -54.08
CA ALA A 56 -20.43 -10.12 -54.83
C ALA A 56 -19.60 -10.69 -56.00
N ILE A 57 -19.27 -11.98 -55.90
CA ILE A 57 -18.64 -12.74 -56.99
C ILE A 57 -19.75 -13.06 -57.99
N GLY A 58 -19.71 -12.37 -59.13
CA GLY A 58 -20.36 -12.79 -60.37
C GLY A 58 -21.85 -12.48 -60.48
N SER A 59 -22.20 -11.42 -61.20
CA SER A 59 -22.91 -11.51 -62.48
C SER A 59 -23.35 -10.13 -62.95
N SER A 60 -23.22 -9.92 -64.26
CA SER A 60 -23.59 -8.73 -65.02
C SER A 60 -25.03 -8.26 -64.76
N LEU A 61 -25.21 -7.16 -64.04
CA LEU A 61 -26.39 -6.29 -64.11
C LEU A 61 -25.82 -4.87 -63.95
N GLY A 62 -25.71 -4.08 -65.01
CA GLY A 62 -26.89 -3.40 -65.54
C GLY A 62 -26.96 -2.02 -64.88
N TYR A 63 -26.58 -1.02 -65.66
CA TYR A 63 -26.74 0.42 -65.45
C TYR A 63 -27.85 0.85 -64.44
N GLY A 64 -27.46 1.63 -63.43
CA GLY A 64 -28.36 2.53 -62.69
C GLY A 64 -28.85 2.04 -61.32
N GLY A 65 -28.67 2.87 -60.29
CA GLY A 65 -29.48 2.79 -59.06
C GLY A 65 -28.70 2.85 -57.75
N SER A 66 -28.63 4.07 -57.21
CA SER A 66 -28.37 4.44 -55.82
C SER A 66 -28.75 3.41 -54.75
N TYR A 67 -27.79 2.97 -53.94
CA TYR A 67 -28.03 2.50 -52.57
C TYR A 67 -27.00 3.13 -51.61
N SER A 68 -27.36 4.33 -51.17
CA SER A 68 -27.19 4.90 -49.83
C SER A 68 -25.99 4.42 -49.00
N TYR A 69 -24.86 5.10 -49.15
CA TYR A 69 -23.89 5.26 -48.06
C TYR A 69 -24.51 6.19 -47.00
N ARG A 70 -25.18 5.62 -45.98
CA ARG A 70 -25.60 6.38 -44.80
C ARG A 70 -25.35 5.58 -43.53
N GLY A 71 -24.08 5.50 -43.14
CA GLY A 71 -23.72 5.19 -41.76
C GLY A 71 -23.88 6.45 -40.91
N SER A 72 -24.86 6.48 -40.02
CA SER A 72 -24.98 7.50 -38.98
C SER A 72 -24.66 6.85 -37.64
N PHE A 73 -23.51 7.19 -37.07
CA PHE A 73 -23.16 6.87 -35.69
C PHE A 73 -23.66 8.01 -34.81
N SER A 74 -24.66 7.73 -33.98
CA SER A 74 -25.13 8.63 -32.94
C SER A 74 -24.32 8.38 -31.66
N TYR A 75 -23.85 9.45 -31.04
CA TYR A 75 -23.30 9.48 -29.68
C TYR A 75 -24.40 9.30 -28.63
#